data_AF-A0A662WGG4-F1
#
_entry.id   AF-A0A662WGG4-F1
#
_cell.length_a   1.000
_cell.length_b   1.000
_cell.length_c   1.000
_cell.angle_alpha   90.00
_cell.angle_beta   90.00
_cell.angle_gamma   90.00
#
_symmetry.space_group_name_H-M   'P 1'
#
loop_
_entity.id
_entity.type
_entity.pdbx_description
1 polymer ?
#
loop_
_entity_poly.entity_id
_entity_poly.type
_entity_poly.pdbx_seq_one_letter_code
_entity_poly.pdbx_strand_id
1 'polypeptide(L)'
;MRREVLRKGSWRTSEGRLVIVSDKAFHEKGVLQAAFPYVRQLLCHFHVVDWLHKQVSRFDTGTTAEKDILKCAMSAVIAAKNGDDFQEQKEGLLDRLGGDMTHPLYVFFLGNWDNC
;
A
#
# COMPACT_ATOMS: atom_id res chain seq x y z
N MET A 1 32.70 -0.53 27.73
CA MET A 1 31.73 -0.86 26.65
C MET A 1 30.37 -0.32 27.06
N ARG A 2 30.03 0.93 26.70
CA ARG A 2 28.74 1.54 27.01
C ARG A 2 27.78 1.24 25.87
N ARG A 3 26.71 0.50 26.13
CA ARG A 3 25.54 0.44 25.25
C ARG A 3 24.91 1.83 25.31
N GLU A 4 25.02 2.58 24.22
CA GLU A 4 24.34 3.84 24.07
C GLU A 4 22.85 3.52 23.85
N VAL A 5 22.10 3.50 24.94
CA VAL A 5 20.64 3.49 24.91
C VAL A 5 20.25 4.81 24.28
N LEU A 6 19.75 4.76 23.04
CA LEU A 6 19.13 5.87 22.35
C LEU A 6 18.17 6.55 23.33
N ARG A 7 18.56 7.73 23.84
CA ARG A 7 17.71 8.53 24.71
C ARG A 7 16.43 8.78 23.94
N LYS A 8 15.28 8.44 24.54
CA LYS A 8 13.95 8.86 24.09
C LYS A 8 13.90 10.38 24.09
N GLY A 9 14.39 11.00 23.02
CA GLY A 9 14.19 12.41 22.75
C GLY A 9 12.69 12.67 22.71
N SER A 10 12.25 13.72 23.40
CA SER A 10 10.87 14.16 23.38
C SER A 10 10.50 14.53 21.94
N TRP A 11 9.84 13.62 21.21
CA TRP A 11 9.27 13.83 19.88
C TRP A 11 8.02 14.74 19.94
N ARG A 12 8.06 15.81 20.76
CA ARG A 12 7.04 16.85 20.79
C ARG A 12 7.59 18.07 20.06
N THR A 13 7.17 18.26 18.83
CA THR A 13 7.14 19.59 18.20
C THR A 13 5.75 20.16 18.45
N SER A 14 5.67 21.42 18.85
CA SER A 14 4.42 22.05 19.28
C SER A 14 3.36 22.15 18.18
N GLU A 15 3.70 21.90 16.91
CA GLU A 15 2.78 22.12 15.78
C GLU A 15 2.95 21.14 14.58
N GLY A 16 3.83 20.13 14.66
CA GLY A 16 4.11 19.22 13.54
C GLY A 16 3.52 17.82 13.70
N ARG A 17 2.87 17.28 12.66
CA ARG A 17 2.53 15.85 12.61
C ARG A 17 3.77 15.05 12.18
N LEU A 18 4.33 14.25 13.09
CA LEU A 18 5.38 13.29 12.76
C LEU A 18 4.77 12.08 12.03
N VAL A 19 5.41 11.66 10.94
CA VAL A 19 5.06 10.45 10.20
C VAL A 19 6.28 9.53 10.09
N ILE A 20 6.05 8.23 10.16
CA ILE A 20 7.03 7.21 9.78
C ILE A 20 6.58 6.65 8.44
N VAL A 21 7.45 6.73 7.44
CA VAL A 21 7.21 6.05 6.16
C VAL A 21 7.95 4.73 6.20
N SER A 22 7.22 3.63 6.13
CA SER A 22 7.79 2.29 6.08
C SER A 22 7.66 1.69 4.68
N ASP A 23 8.45 0.65 4.43
CA ASP A 23 8.14 -0.32 3.38
C ASP A 23 6.81 -1.05 3.69
N LYS A 24 6.38 -1.94 2.79
CA LYS A 24 5.21 -2.83 2.84
C LYS A 24 5.29 -3.92 3.93
N ALA A 25 6.07 -3.71 4.97
CA ALA A 25 6.19 -4.61 6.10
C ALA A 25 5.00 -4.44 7.07
N PHE A 26 3.83 -4.98 6.70
CA PHE A 26 2.63 -4.94 7.55
C PHE A 26 2.83 -5.57 8.95
N HIS A 27 3.76 -6.50 9.08
CA HIS A 27 4.09 -7.14 10.36
C HIS A 27 4.77 -6.17 11.35
N GLU A 28 5.38 -5.09 10.84
CA GLU A 28 6.00 -4.05 11.67
C GLU A 28 4.98 -3.04 12.19
N LYS A 29 3.73 -3.03 11.68
CA LYS A 29 2.70 -2.05 12.08
C LYS A 29 2.48 -2.02 13.59
N GLY A 30 2.35 -3.20 14.21
CA GLY A 30 2.19 -3.31 15.66
C GLY A 30 3.42 -2.87 16.44
N VAL A 31 4.61 -3.20 15.92
CA VAL A 31 5.91 -2.84 16.54
C VAL A 31 6.12 -1.33 16.50
N LEU A 32 5.90 -0.70 15.34
CA LEU A 32 6.03 0.74 15.16
C LEU A 32 4.99 1.51 15.97
N GLN A 33 3.74 1.02 16.03
CA GLN A 33 2.70 1.61 16.88
C GLN A 33 3.06 1.51 18.37
N ALA A 34 3.64 0.40 18.82
CA ALA A 34 4.08 0.24 20.21
C ALA A 34 5.28 1.13 20.55
N ALA A 35 6.23 1.29 19.62
CA ALA A 35 7.42 2.11 19.80
C ALA A 35 7.12 3.62 19.69
N PHE A 36 6.17 4.00 18.82
CA PHE A 36 5.85 5.38 18.47
C PHE A 36 4.32 5.61 18.47
N PRO A 37 3.66 5.54 19.64
CA PRO A 37 2.19 5.53 19.72
C PRO A 37 1.50 6.79 19.19
N TYR A 38 2.23 7.90 19.09
CA TYR A 38 1.72 9.18 18.62
C TYR A 38 2.10 9.50 17.16
N VAL A 39 2.81 8.60 16.49
CA VAL A 39 3.31 8.79 15.13
C VAL A 39 2.43 8.02 14.17
N ARG A 40 2.00 8.69 13.09
CA ARG A 40 1.27 8.01 12.02
C ARG A 40 2.26 7.25 11.15
N GLN A 41 2.07 5.95 11.02
CA GLN A 41 2.75 5.17 9.99
C GLN A 41 2.03 5.37 8.65
N LEU A 42 2.81 5.64 7.60
CA LEU A 42 2.40 5.66 6.21
C LEU A 42 3.19 4.59 5.46
N LEU A 43 2.58 4.02 4.42
CA LEU A 43 3.29 3.13 3.50
C LEU A 43 3.95 3.95 2.41
N CYS A 44 5.15 3.54 2.01
CA CYS A 44 5.82 4.10 0.85
C CYS A 44 5.07 3.72 -0.43
N HIS A 45 4.55 4.71 -1.17
CA HIS A 45 3.82 4.46 -2.42
C HIS A 45 4.67 3.70 -3.44
N PHE A 46 5.94 4.04 -3.57
CA PHE A 46 6.85 3.37 -4.51
C PHE A 46 6.92 1.86 -4.26
N HIS A 47 7.14 1.45 -3.00
CA HIS A 47 7.23 0.03 -2.66
C HIS A 47 5.87 -0.68 -2.75
N VAL A 48 4.77 0.00 -2.41
CA VAL A 48 3.42 -0.55 -2.57
C VAL A 48 3.13 -0.84 -4.04
N VAL A 49 3.43 0.11 -4.94
CA VAL A 49 3.20 -0.04 -6.39
C VAL A 49 4.06 -1.17 -6.95
N ASP A 50 5.37 -1.20 -6.64
CA ASP A 50 6.27 -2.28 -7.08
C ASP A 50 5.78 -3.66 -6.58
N TRP A 51 5.31 -3.71 -5.33
CA TRP A 51 4.74 -4.94 -4.76
C TRP A 51 3.46 -5.38 -5.48
N LEU A 52 2.53 -4.47 -5.76
CA LEU A 52 1.31 -4.77 -6.51
C LEU A 52 1.61 -5.23 -7.94
N HIS A 53 2.58 -4.61 -8.61
CA HIS A 53 3.02 -5.01 -9.96
C HIS A 53 3.58 -6.44 -9.99
N LYS A 54 4.28 -6.86 -8.92
CA LYS A 54 4.71 -8.25 -8.75
C LYS A 54 3.51 -9.19 -8.60
N GLN A 55 2.42 -8.75 -7.95
CA GLN A 55 1.21 -9.57 -7.83
C GLN A 55 0.45 -9.68 -9.15
N VAL A 56 0.38 -8.61 -9.95
CA VAL A 56 -0.15 -8.69 -11.32
C VAL A 56 0.60 -9.74 -12.10
N SER A 57 1.94 -9.69 -12.08
CA SER A 57 2.79 -10.66 -12.78
C SER A 57 2.59 -12.10 -12.31
N ARG A 58 2.21 -12.30 -11.04
CA ARG A 58 2.00 -13.59 -10.40
C ARG A 58 0.62 -14.19 -10.66
N PHE A 59 -0.43 -13.38 -10.57
CA PHE A 59 -1.82 -13.86 -10.58
C PHE A 59 -2.47 -13.81 -11.96
N ASP A 60 -2.02 -12.90 -12.83
CA ASP A 60 -2.53 -12.80 -14.18
C ASP A 60 -1.73 -13.71 -15.13
N THR A 61 -2.43 -14.43 -16.01
CA THR A 61 -1.82 -15.33 -17.01
C THR A 61 -1.82 -14.74 -18.42
N GLY A 62 -2.27 -13.49 -18.57
CA GLY A 62 -2.29 -12.78 -19.84
C GLY A 62 -0.91 -12.44 -20.39
N THR A 63 -0.93 -11.83 -21.57
CA THR A 63 0.24 -11.30 -22.26
C THR A 63 0.92 -10.19 -21.45
N THR A 64 2.18 -9.87 -21.80
CA THR A 64 2.89 -8.75 -21.20
C THR A 64 2.14 -7.43 -21.34
N ALA A 65 1.51 -7.20 -22.50
CA ALA A 65 0.74 -5.98 -22.75
C ALA A 65 -0.51 -5.88 -21.84
N GLU A 66 -1.24 -6.98 -21.68
CA GLU A 66 -2.41 -7.04 -20.77
C GLU A 66 -1.97 -6.81 -19.32
N LYS A 67 -0.85 -7.43 -18.90
CA LYS A 67 -0.28 -7.22 -17.57
C LYS A 67 0.15 -5.77 -17.34
N ASP A 68 0.71 -5.10 -18.34
CA ASP A 68 1.11 -3.69 -18.21
C ASP A 68 -0.11 -2.77 -18.09
N ILE A 69 -1.22 -3.08 -18.77
CA ILE A 69 -2.50 -2.38 -18.57
C ILE A 69 -2.99 -2.54 -17.12
N LEU A 70 -2.93 -3.76 -16.56
CA LEU A 70 -3.31 -4.03 -15.18
C LEU A 70 -2.38 -3.34 -14.17
N LYS A 71 -1.07 -3.29 -14.43
CA LYS A 71 -0.11 -2.54 -13.61
C LYS A 71 -0.42 -1.04 -13.61
N CYS A 72 -0.75 -0.48 -14.76
CA CYS A 72 -1.19 0.92 -14.87
C CYS A 72 -2.47 1.17 -14.07
N ALA A 73 -3.46 0.28 -14.16
CA ALA A 73 -4.69 0.37 -13.36
C ALA A 73 -4.42 0.30 -11.85
N MET A 74 -3.55 -0.62 -11.41
CA MET A 74 -3.11 -0.69 -10.01
C MET A 74 -2.43 0.60 -9.56
N SER A 75 -1.54 1.16 -10.37
CA SER A 75 -0.89 2.44 -10.05
C SER A 75 -1.91 3.58 -9.94
N ALA A 76 -2.95 3.59 -10.78
CA ALA A 76 -4.02 4.60 -10.72
C ALA A 76 -4.81 4.50 -9.41
N VAL A 77 -5.17 3.29 -8.96
CA VAL A 77 -5.83 3.06 -7.67
C VAL A 77 -5.00 3.62 -6.50
N ILE A 78 -3.68 3.41 -6.52
CA ILE A 78 -2.78 3.94 -5.47
C ILE A 78 -2.59 5.45 -5.57
N ALA A 79 -2.70 6.02 -6.76
CA ALA A 79 -2.57 7.45 -7.01
C ALA A 79 -3.88 8.22 -6.81
N ALA A 80 -4.97 7.54 -6.44
CA ALA A 80 -6.27 8.16 -6.22
C ALA A 80 -6.20 9.29 -5.19
N LYS A 81 -6.89 10.39 -5.49
CA LYS A 81 -6.79 11.65 -4.72
C LYS A 81 -7.83 11.76 -3.60
N ASN A 82 -8.93 11.03 -3.73
CA ASN A 82 -10.05 11.03 -2.81
C ASN A 82 -10.84 9.72 -2.93
N GLY A 83 -11.91 9.59 -2.14
CA GLY A 83 -12.71 8.36 -2.11
C GLY A 83 -13.44 8.06 -3.42
N ASP A 84 -13.96 9.07 -4.10
CA ASP A 84 -14.69 8.89 -5.37
C ASP A 84 -13.74 8.45 -6.48
N ASP A 85 -12.59 9.12 -6.61
CA ASP A 85 -11.51 8.75 -7.55
C ASP A 85 -11.00 7.34 -7.26
N PHE A 86 -10.82 6.99 -5.97
CA PHE A 86 -10.43 5.62 -5.60
C PHE A 86 -11.45 4.58 -6.07
N GLN A 87 -12.73 4.85 -5.85
CA GLN A 87 -13.80 3.95 -6.26
C GLN A 87 -13.88 3.82 -7.78
N GLU A 88 -13.76 4.93 -8.51
CA GLU A 88 -13.69 4.94 -9.98
C GLU A 88 -12.49 4.11 -10.50
N GLN A 89 -11.29 4.31 -9.94
CA GLN A 89 -10.12 3.53 -10.36
C GLN A 89 -10.26 2.05 -10.00
N LYS A 90 -10.89 1.73 -8.87
CA LYS A 90 -11.15 0.34 -8.43
C LYS A 90 -12.14 -0.37 -9.35
N GLU A 91 -13.19 0.32 -9.79
CA GLU A 91 -14.13 -0.19 -10.79
C GLU A 91 -13.43 -0.38 -12.14
N GLY A 92 -12.63 0.60 -12.57
CA GLY A 92 -11.83 0.49 -13.79
C GLY A 92 -10.82 -0.67 -13.77
N LEU A 93 -10.26 -1.03 -12.60
CA LEU A 93 -9.45 -2.22 -12.45
C LEU A 93 -10.28 -3.50 -12.65
N LEU A 94 -11.48 -3.58 -12.06
CA LEU A 94 -12.37 -4.74 -12.20
C LEU A 94 -12.84 -4.92 -13.65
N ASP A 95 -13.15 -3.84 -14.35
CA ASP A 95 -13.53 -3.87 -15.77
C ASP A 95 -12.41 -4.46 -16.65
N ARG A 96 -11.16 -4.13 -16.35
CA ARG A 96 -9.98 -4.69 -17.05
C ARG A 96 -9.76 -6.17 -16.76
N LEU A 97 -10.36 -6.70 -15.69
CA LEU A 97 -10.43 -8.13 -15.38
C LEU A 97 -11.72 -8.77 -15.91
N GLY A 98 -12.45 -8.08 -16.80
CA GLY A 98 -13.68 -8.59 -17.41
C GLY A 98 -14.87 -8.61 -16.44
N GLY A 99 -14.83 -7.83 -15.36
CA GLY A 99 -15.86 -7.86 -14.33
C GLY A 99 -15.76 -9.04 -13.37
N ASP A 100 -14.70 -9.85 -13.45
CA ASP A 100 -14.53 -11.05 -12.62
C ASP A 100 -14.09 -10.70 -11.19
N MET A 101 -15.07 -10.59 -10.29
CA MET A 101 -14.83 -10.39 -8.86
C MET A 101 -14.10 -11.57 -8.18
N THR A 102 -14.05 -12.74 -8.83
CA THR A 102 -13.38 -13.94 -8.32
C THR A 102 -11.94 -14.04 -8.84
N HIS A 103 -11.52 -13.15 -9.73
CA HIS A 103 -10.19 -13.16 -10.30
C HIS A 103 -9.13 -13.12 -9.17
N PRO A 104 -8.12 -14.02 -9.16
CA PRO A 104 -7.18 -14.13 -8.04
C PRO A 104 -6.49 -12.82 -7.67
N LEU A 105 -6.15 -11.98 -8.67
CA LEU A 105 -5.58 -10.66 -8.44
C LEU A 105 -6.56 -9.73 -7.70
N TYR A 106 -7.85 -9.75 -8.06
CA TYR A 106 -8.86 -8.86 -7.47
C TYR A 106 -9.16 -9.27 -6.04
N VAL A 107 -9.35 -10.57 -5.79
CA VAL A 107 -9.51 -11.13 -4.43
C VAL A 107 -8.30 -10.78 -3.57
N PHE A 108 -7.08 -10.93 -4.11
CA PHE A 108 -5.86 -10.56 -3.41
C PHE A 108 -5.83 -9.06 -3.06
N PHE A 109 -6.16 -8.20 -4.03
CA PHE A 109 -6.20 -6.74 -3.84
C PHE A 109 -7.18 -6.35 -2.74
N LEU A 110 -8.41 -6.90 -2.75
CA LEU A 110 -9.41 -6.61 -1.72
C LEU A 110 -8.93 -7.04 -0.32
N GLY A 111 -8.40 -8.27 -0.21
CA GLY A 111 -7.94 -8.82 1.05
C GLY A 111 -6.72 -8.12 1.66
N ASN A 112 -5.89 -7.47 0.85
CA ASN A 112 -4.61 -6.93 1.30
C ASN A 112 -4.48 -5.41 1.22
N TRP A 113 -5.36 -4.72 0.49
CA TRP A 113 -5.28 -3.27 0.28
C TRP A 113 -6.60 -2.56 0.59
N ASP A 114 -7.71 -3.03 0.02
CA ASP A 114 -9.02 -2.38 0.16
C ASP A 114 -9.60 -2.46 1.59
N ASN A 115 -9.33 -3.56 2.30
CA ASN A 115 -9.81 -3.78 3.66
C ASN A 115 -8.93 -3.14 4.77
N CYS A 116 -8.04 -2.20 4.45
CA CYS A 116 -7.10 -1.60 5.40
C CYS A 116 -7.65 -0.43 6.22
#